data_AF-A0A1B1E2N8-F1
#
_entry.id   AF-A0A1B1E2N8-F1
#
_cell.length_a   1.000
_cell.length_b   1.000
_cell.length_c   1.000
_cell.angle_alpha   90.00
_cell.angle_beta   90.00
_cell.angle_gamma   90.00
#
_symmetry.space_group_name_H-M   'P 1'
#
loop_
_entity.id
_entity.type
_entity.pdbx_description
1 polymer ?
#
loop_
_entity_poly.entity_id
_entity_poly.type
_entity_poly.pdbx_seq_one_letter_code
_entity_poly.pdbx_strand_id
1 'polypeptide(L)'
;MSTYGTLLKVTSFGESHGKAVGCVIDGFLPNIEINFALIQKQLNRRRPNQSKLTSCRNEEDKLIVLSGFDENKSLGTPITFLINNEDVKKENYSSFIDIPRPGHGDYTYFKKYNVKNKSGSSRFSGRETATRVAAGACIEQWLQNYYHCTVVCYVHSVGHIKLPEKIIRNFERNPPSRDLVDTYGAVKYYQRRGTFCDFYGNVYNSDGKLLRGVGVTSGESAPTDGAIPNVHERLTDPGEYTLLQTRCPHPFTAVQICSYILKLKEAGDSVGGIATCVVYNVPVGIGEPIFEKMEAELGKIILSIPAVKGIEFGSGFDGTYMLGSGHNDLFSTLDASEERSYQRGWTLTDTLDSKRGEMTQLGSHAGGGTFFEKDDYHRSDPRIDESTDETSPPGDEKLLITTSNNCGGILAGITTGNNIVFRSAIKPVSSIQIEKETCNFSGQKCKLKVKGMHDCCILPRLPPIIEACTSIVIGDMVLRQVAKYGHSKLPSVGCLSRSTKE
;
A
#
# COMPACT_ATOMS: atom_id res chain seq x y z
N MET A 1 -2.85 -4.09 22.33
CA MET A 1 -1.98 -2.94 22.09
C MET A 1 -2.49 -2.24 20.85
N SER A 2 -2.58 -0.91 20.87
CA SER A 2 -3.21 -0.09 19.82
C SER A 2 -2.24 0.82 19.07
N THR A 3 -0.94 0.67 19.36
CA THR A 3 0.15 1.47 18.83
C THR A 3 1.14 0.58 18.09
N TYR A 4 1.61 1.05 16.94
CA TYR A 4 2.68 0.45 16.16
C TYR A 4 3.80 1.48 15.92
N GLY A 5 5.05 1.02 15.84
CA GLY A 5 6.24 1.85 15.59
C GLY A 5 7.08 2.16 16.84
N THR A 6 8.31 2.64 16.64
CA THR A 6 9.26 2.98 17.73
C THR A 6 9.55 4.46 17.81
N LEU A 7 10.04 5.09 16.74
CA LEU A 7 10.25 6.54 16.69
C LEU A 7 9.01 7.23 16.10
N LEU A 8 8.51 6.70 14.99
CA LEU A 8 7.25 7.10 14.38
C LEU A 8 6.15 6.15 14.83
N LYS A 9 5.30 6.62 15.75
CA LYS A 9 4.27 5.78 16.37
C LYS A 9 2.89 6.14 15.83
N VAL A 10 2.17 5.13 15.34
CA VAL A 10 0.77 5.28 14.95
C VAL A 10 -0.11 4.55 15.96
N THR A 11 -0.96 5.31 16.65
CA THR A 11 -1.94 4.79 17.62
C THR A 11 -3.35 4.91 17.08
N SER A 12 -4.09 3.81 16.95
CA SER A 12 -5.49 3.83 16.50
C SER A 12 -6.49 3.72 17.65
N PHE A 13 -7.61 4.42 17.53
CA PHE A 13 -8.71 4.42 18.51
C PHE A 13 -10.09 4.41 17.84
N GLY A 14 -11.11 4.09 18.64
CA GLY A 14 -12.50 4.05 18.23
C GLY A 14 -12.99 2.68 17.72
N GLU A 15 -14.29 2.49 17.84
CA GLU A 15 -15.01 1.28 17.46
C GLU A 15 -15.85 1.51 16.20
N SER A 16 -16.12 0.44 15.45
CA SER A 16 -16.92 0.54 14.22
C SER A 16 -18.36 1.01 14.40
N HIS A 17 -18.88 0.98 15.63
CA HIS A 17 -20.23 1.45 15.98
C HIS A 17 -20.20 2.60 17.00
N GLY A 18 -19.01 3.13 17.29
CA GLY A 18 -18.85 4.37 18.03
C GLY A 18 -19.19 5.58 17.15
N LYS A 19 -19.04 6.79 17.70
CA LYS A 19 -19.26 8.04 16.95
C LYS A 19 -18.23 8.25 15.83
N ALA A 20 -17.00 7.80 16.06
CA ALA A 20 -15.88 7.98 15.14
C ALA A 20 -14.80 6.92 15.39
N VAL A 21 -13.89 6.81 14.42
CA VAL A 21 -12.58 6.17 14.56
C VAL A 21 -11.49 7.20 14.28
N GLY A 22 -10.29 7.00 14.79
CA GLY A 22 -9.20 7.96 14.57
C GLY A 22 -7.83 7.38 14.86
N CYS A 23 -6.81 8.17 14.56
CA CYS A 23 -5.44 7.85 14.89
C CYS A 23 -4.65 9.07 15.36
N VAL A 24 -3.61 8.79 16.14
CA VAL A 24 -2.57 9.73 16.52
C VAL A 24 -1.26 9.25 15.89
N ILE A 25 -0.56 10.13 15.18
CA ILE A 25 0.79 9.94 14.65
C ILE A 25 1.72 10.77 15.52
N ASP A 26 2.60 10.10 16.26
CA ASP A 26 3.59 10.70 17.14
C ASP A 26 5.00 10.47 16.58
N GLY A 27 5.89 11.45 16.77
CA GLY A 27 7.24 11.44 16.19
C GLY A 27 7.32 11.77 14.70
N PHE A 28 6.28 12.39 14.12
CA PHE A 28 6.33 12.90 12.75
C PHE A 28 7.17 14.19 12.68
N LEU A 29 7.84 14.42 11.55
CA LEU A 29 8.78 15.54 11.38
C LEU A 29 8.04 16.90 11.32
N PRO A 30 8.65 18.01 11.80
CA PRO A 30 8.13 19.36 11.59
C PRO A 30 8.42 19.87 10.17
N ASN A 31 7.69 20.91 9.76
CA ASN A 31 7.85 21.65 8.50
C ASN A 31 7.65 20.80 7.22
N ILE A 32 6.89 19.72 7.30
CA ILE A 32 6.51 18.91 6.14
C ILE A 32 5.16 19.39 5.64
N GLU A 33 5.09 19.79 4.37
CA GLU A 33 3.85 20.14 3.72
C GLU A 33 3.04 18.88 3.38
N ILE A 34 1.79 18.82 3.83
CA ILE A 34 0.88 17.69 3.65
C ILE A 34 -0.35 18.13 2.86
N ASN A 35 -0.62 17.40 1.78
CA ASN A 35 -1.83 17.55 0.99
C ASN A 35 -2.94 16.63 1.54
N PHE A 36 -3.92 17.22 2.23
CA PHE A 36 -5.07 16.48 2.78
C PHE A 36 -5.96 15.86 1.71
N ALA A 37 -6.01 16.41 0.48
CA ALA A 37 -6.78 15.82 -0.61
C ALA A 37 -6.20 14.47 -1.07
N LEU A 38 -4.88 14.31 -1.01
CA LEU A 38 -4.24 13.01 -1.28
C LEU A 38 -4.57 11.97 -0.21
N ILE A 39 -4.64 12.37 1.07
CA ILE A 39 -5.09 11.49 2.15
C ILE A 39 -6.55 11.07 1.91
N GLN A 40 -7.42 12.02 1.56
CA GLN A 40 -8.81 11.73 1.24
C GLN A 40 -8.93 10.81 0.01
N LYS A 41 -8.09 10.97 -1.02
CA LYS A 41 -8.03 10.04 -2.18
C LYS A 41 -7.76 8.61 -1.72
N GLN A 42 -6.85 8.40 -0.77
CA GLN A 42 -6.54 7.07 -0.23
C GLN A 42 -7.69 6.49 0.61
N LEU A 43 -8.33 7.32 1.45
CA LEU A 43 -9.54 6.92 2.18
C LEU A 43 -10.67 6.53 1.22
N ASN A 44 -10.85 7.30 0.16
CA ASN A 44 -11.82 7.01 -0.90
C ASN A 44 -11.52 5.66 -1.57
N ARG A 45 -10.24 5.33 -1.85
CA ARG A 45 -9.82 4.02 -2.41
C ARG A 45 -10.12 2.84 -1.47
N ARG A 46 -10.11 3.03 -0.16
CA ARG A 46 -10.43 1.99 0.84
C ARG A 46 -11.94 1.77 1.04
N ARG A 47 -12.73 2.80 0.76
CA ARG A 47 -14.16 2.91 1.09
C ARG A 47 -14.97 1.66 0.69
N PRO A 48 -15.87 1.17 1.55
CA PRO A 48 -16.87 0.18 1.13
C PRO A 48 -17.80 0.78 0.07
N ASN A 49 -18.58 -0.07 -0.61
CA ASN A 49 -19.61 0.32 -1.57
C ASN A 49 -19.11 1.13 -2.77
N GLN A 50 -17.85 0.98 -3.18
CA GLN A 50 -17.37 1.48 -4.47
C GLN A 50 -18.01 0.74 -5.65
N SER A 51 -18.52 -0.47 -5.40
CA SER A 51 -19.15 -1.31 -6.41
C SER A 51 -20.06 -2.36 -5.79
N LYS A 52 -20.87 -3.02 -6.64
CA LYS A 52 -21.64 -4.22 -6.29
C LYS A 52 -20.80 -5.39 -5.78
N LEU A 53 -19.47 -5.35 -5.88
CA LEU A 53 -18.59 -6.39 -5.32
C LEU A 53 -18.40 -6.28 -3.80
N THR A 54 -18.66 -5.10 -3.24
CA THR A 54 -18.37 -4.79 -1.83
C THR A 54 -19.63 -4.61 -0.99
N SER A 55 -19.46 -4.53 0.33
CA SER A 55 -20.52 -4.33 1.32
C SER A 55 -21.25 -3.02 1.06
N CYS A 56 -22.53 -2.96 1.40
CA CYS A 56 -23.41 -1.84 1.10
C CYS A 56 -23.32 -0.68 2.11
N ARG A 57 -22.33 -0.69 3.00
CA ARG A 57 -22.10 0.43 3.93
C ARG A 57 -21.66 1.65 3.14
N ASN A 58 -22.37 2.77 3.30
CA ASN A 58 -22.04 4.01 2.63
C ASN A 58 -21.42 4.99 3.63
N GLU A 59 -20.17 4.76 3.97
CA GLU A 59 -19.38 5.65 4.83
C GLU A 59 -18.55 6.56 3.94
N GLU A 60 -18.71 7.88 4.02
CA GLU A 60 -17.93 8.79 3.16
C GLU A 60 -16.43 8.82 3.49
N ASP A 61 -16.05 8.37 4.70
CA ASP A 61 -14.69 8.40 5.22
C ASP A 61 -14.05 9.79 5.15
N LYS A 62 -14.81 10.83 5.52
CA LYS A 62 -14.32 12.21 5.56
C LYS A 62 -13.22 12.36 6.63
N LEU A 63 -12.05 12.83 6.20
CA LEU A 63 -10.94 13.16 7.07
C LEU A 63 -11.24 14.45 7.85
N ILE A 64 -11.08 14.39 9.17
CA ILE A 64 -11.07 15.56 10.05
C ILE A 64 -9.69 15.63 10.71
N VAL A 65 -9.01 16.76 10.55
CA VAL A 65 -7.71 17.03 11.18
C VAL A 65 -7.96 17.76 12.50
N LEU A 66 -7.47 17.21 13.61
CA LEU A 66 -7.66 17.78 14.94
C LEU A 66 -6.43 18.49 15.50
N SER A 67 -5.22 18.03 15.15
CA SER A 67 -3.96 18.60 15.66
C SER A 67 -2.77 18.28 14.76
N GLY A 68 -1.64 18.94 15.04
CA GLY A 68 -0.33 18.62 14.46
C GLY A 68 0.05 19.43 13.22
N PHE A 69 -0.79 20.39 12.83
CA PHE A 69 -0.59 21.23 11.65
C PHE A 69 -0.84 22.70 11.96
N ASP A 70 -0.05 23.56 11.32
CA ASP A 70 -0.40 24.95 11.05
C ASP A 70 -0.67 25.06 9.54
N GLU A 71 -1.91 25.39 9.19
CA GLU A 71 -2.47 25.20 7.85
C GLU A 71 -2.23 23.77 7.31
N ASN A 72 -1.28 23.60 6.38
CA ASN A 72 -0.91 22.33 5.77
C ASN A 72 0.52 21.87 6.14
N LYS A 73 1.23 22.59 7.02
CA LYS A 73 2.59 22.25 7.45
C LYS A 73 2.58 21.57 8.81
N SER A 74 3.29 20.44 8.93
CA SER A 74 3.39 19.72 10.19
C SER A 74 4.19 20.51 11.23
N LEU A 75 3.76 20.45 12.48
CA LEU A 75 4.41 21.17 13.60
C LEU A 75 5.46 20.33 14.33
N GLY A 76 5.59 19.05 14.01
CA GLY A 76 6.41 18.09 14.78
C GLY A 76 5.75 17.60 16.08
N THR A 77 4.63 18.21 16.48
CA THR A 77 3.76 17.73 17.55
C THR A 77 2.84 16.61 17.08
N PRO A 78 2.20 15.84 17.98
CA PRO A 78 1.30 14.75 17.59
C PRO A 78 0.20 15.18 16.61
N ILE A 79 0.14 14.48 15.47
CA ILE A 79 -0.89 14.65 14.45
C ILE A 79 -2.09 13.77 14.81
N THR A 80 -3.29 14.34 14.84
CA THR A 80 -4.51 13.59 15.15
C THR A 80 -5.50 13.67 14.00
N PHE A 81 -5.91 12.51 13.50
CA PHE A 81 -6.98 12.38 12.52
C PHE A 81 -8.21 11.70 13.11
N LEU A 82 -9.38 12.17 12.69
CA LEU A 82 -10.69 11.64 13.08
C LEU A 82 -11.52 11.37 11.82
N ILE A 83 -12.29 10.29 11.84
CA ILE A 83 -13.21 9.89 10.78
C ILE A 83 -14.53 9.51 11.45
N ASN A 84 -15.59 10.26 11.17
CA ASN A 84 -16.92 9.98 11.72
C ASN A 84 -17.51 8.69 11.14
N ASN A 85 -18.33 7.99 11.94
CA ASN A 85 -19.15 6.88 11.46
C ASN A 85 -20.57 7.40 11.22
N GLU A 86 -21.01 7.44 9.97
CA GLU A 86 -22.30 8.03 9.58
C GLU A 86 -23.40 6.97 9.35
N ASP A 87 -23.03 5.74 8.93
CA ASP A 87 -23.98 4.66 8.59
C ASP A 87 -24.06 3.58 9.70
N VAL A 88 -24.23 4.01 10.96
CA VAL A 88 -24.33 3.10 12.12
C VAL A 88 -25.74 2.50 12.21
N LYS A 89 -26.04 1.50 11.37
CA LYS A 89 -27.28 0.71 11.45
C LYS A 89 -27.22 -0.30 12.61
N LYS A 90 -27.74 0.09 13.77
CA LYS A 90 -27.79 -0.75 15.00
C LYS A 90 -28.65 -2.01 14.86
N GLU A 91 -29.61 -2.01 13.95
CA GLU A 91 -30.67 -3.03 13.84
C GLU A 91 -30.23 -4.34 13.18
N ASN A 92 -29.15 -4.35 12.39
CA ASN A 92 -28.76 -5.50 11.57
C ASN A 92 -27.96 -6.62 12.30
N TYR A 93 -27.66 -6.47 13.59
CA TYR A 93 -26.77 -7.37 14.34
C TYR A 93 -27.37 -7.96 15.63
N SER A 94 -28.64 -7.65 15.94
CA SER A 94 -29.33 -8.10 17.15
C SER A 94 -29.58 -9.60 17.22
N SER A 95 -29.64 -10.29 16.08
CA SER A 95 -30.05 -11.70 15.98
C SER A 95 -28.95 -12.72 16.32
N PHE A 96 -27.68 -12.31 16.48
CA PHE A 96 -26.54 -13.22 16.70
C PHE A 96 -25.62 -12.82 17.86
N ILE A 97 -26.08 -11.96 18.78
CA ILE A 97 -25.25 -11.49 19.90
C ILE A 97 -24.69 -12.66 20.75
N ASP A 98 -25.41 -13.78 20.80
CA ASP A 98 -25.02 -14.96 21.59
C ASP A 98 -24.37 -16.10 20.79
N ILE A 99 -24.10 -15.92 19.50
CA ILE A 99 -23.43 -16.94 18.67
C ILE A 99 -22.11 -16.35 18.13
N PRO A 100 -20.93 -16.87 18.55
CA PRO A 100 -19.66 -16.44 17.96
C PRO A 100 -19.61 -16.82 16.49
N ARG A 101 -19.32 -15.87 15.61
CA ARG A 101 -19.27 -16.14 14.17
C ARG A 101 -18.02 -16.97 13.84
N PRO A 102 -18.14 -18.13 13.17
CA PRO A 102 -17.00 -18.92 12.74
C PRO A 102 -16.01 -18.06 11.93
N GLY A 103 -14.72 -18.19 12.21
CA GLY A 103 -13.68 -17.42 11.55
C GLY A 103 -13.53 -15.96 12.00
N HIS A 104 -14.42 -15.43 12.86
CA HIS A 104 -14.22 -14.13 13.52
C HIS A 104 -13.54 -14.26 14.88
N GLY A 105 -13.12 -13.12 15.43
CA GLY A 105 -12.53 -13.02 16.77
C GLY A 105 -13.54 -13.00 17.92
N ASP A 106 -14.82 -13.26 17.69
CA ASP A 106 -15.88 -13.06 18.68
C ASP A 106 -15.64 -13.88 19.96
N TYR A 107 -15.35 -15.18 19.80
CA TYR A 107 -15.11 -16.09 20.92
C TYR A 107 -13.80 -15.79 21.66
N THR A 108 -12.71 -15.57 20.93
CA THR A 108 -11.41 -15.29 21.53
C THR A 108 -11.38 -13.94 22.23
N TYR A 109 -12.08 -12.93 21.69
CA TYR A 109 -12.27 -11.65 22.35
C TYR A 109 -13.05 -11.79 23.65
N PHE A 110 -14.16 -12.53 23.63
CA PHE A 110 -14.94 -12.82 24.84
C PHE A 110 -14.10 -13.55 25.88
N LYS A 111 -13.35 -14.59 25.50
CA LYS A 111 -12.49 -15.34 26.44
C LYS A 111 -11.33 -14.50 26.99
N LYS A 112 -10.79 -13.57 26.21
CA LYS A 112 -9.70 -12.69 26.64
C LYS A 112 -10.15 -11.60 27.59
N TYR A 113 -11.26 -10.94 27.30
CA TYR A 113 -11.68 -9.72 28.00
C TYR A 113 -12.94 -9.89 28.86
N ASN A 114 -13.62 -11.03 28.77
CA ASN A 114 -14.91 -11.30 29.43
C ASN A 114 -16.00 -10.25 29.10
N VAL A 115 -15.94 -9.66 27.90
CA VAL A 115 -16.89 -8.65 27.41
C VAL A 115 -17.53 -9.14 26.12
N LYS A 116 -18.87 -9.17 26.10
CA LYS A 116 -19.67 -9.42 24.89
C LYS A 116 -20.02 -8.09 24.24
N ASN A 117 -19.53 -7.85 23.03
CA ASN A 117 -19.88 -6.65 22.32
C ASN A 117 -21.18 -6.83 21.53
N LYS A 118 -22.20 -6.03 21.88
CA LYS A 118 -23.52 -6.06 21.20
C LYS A 118 -23.45 -5.59 19.74
N SER A 119 -22.36 -4.94 19.34
CA SER A 119 -22.18 -4.35 18.02
C SER A 119 -21.36 -5.23 17.05
N GLY A 120 -21.08 -6.49 17.41
CA GLY A 120 -20.25 -7.39 16.60
C GLY A 120 -18.76 -7.17 16.81
N SER A 121 -17.97 -7.07 15.72
CA SER A 121 -16.49 -7.05 15.78
C SER A 121 -15.88 -5.80 16.44
N SER A 122 -16.64 -4.71 16.57
CA SER A 122 -16.25 -3.47 17.26
C SER A 122 -14.80 -3.02 16.98
N ARG A 123 -13.87 -3.19 17.93
CA ARG A 123 -12.47 -2.71 17.83
C ARG A 123 -11.59 -3.52 16.87
N PHE A 124 -11.92 -4.79 16.60
CA PHE A 124 -11.22 -5.64 15.63
C PHE A 124 -11.98 -5.73 14.29
N SER A 125 -12.88 -4.79 14.05
CA SER A 125 -13.54 -4.59 12.76
C SER A 125 -12.58 -4.04 11.72
N GLY A 126 -12.81 -4.37 10.44
CA GLY A 126 -12.11 -3.75 9.32
C GLY A 126 -12.29 -2.22 9.23
N ARG A 127 -13.20 -1.61 10.01
CA ARG A 127 -13.33 -0.14 10.11
C ARG A 127 -12.05 0.52 10.61
N GLU A 128 -11.32 -0.12 11.51
CA GLU A 128 -10.07 0.44 12.04
C GLU A 128 -9.03 0.67 10.94
N THR A 129 -9.06 -0.11 9.87
CA THR A 129 -8.11 0.09 8.76
C THR A 129 -8.22 1.47 8.08
N ALA A 130 -9.34 2.19 8.23
CA ALA A 130 -9.45 3.57 7.78
C ALA A 130 -8.42 4.50 8.47
N THR A 131 -8.16 4.28 9.76
CA THR A 131 -7.20 5.08 10.51
C THR A 131 -5.76 4.77 10.08
N ARG A 132 -5.49 3.52 9.70
CA ARG A 132 -4.19 3.13 9.12
C ARG A 132 -3.97 3.79 7.76
N VAL A 133 -5.00 3.81 6.91
CA VAL A 133 -4.95 4.46 5.59
C VAL A 133 -4.67 5.96 5.74
N ALA A 134 -5.37 6.65 6.66
CA ALA A 134 -5.11 8.06 6.92
C ALA A 134 -3.67 8.31 7.37
N ALA A 135 -3.18 7.52 8.33
CA ALA A 135 -1.81 7.67 8.84
C ALA A 135 -0.74 7.35 7.78
N GLY A 136 -0.87 6.22 7.10
CA GLY A 136 0.08 5.82 6.05
C GLY A 136 0.12 6.80 4.88
N ALA A 137 -1.03 7.34 4.45
CA ALA A 137 -1.08 8.33 3.38
C ALA A 137 -0.46 9.69 3.77
N CYS A 138 -0.45 10.04 5.06
CA CYS A 138 0.28 11.20 5.56
C CYS A 138 1.80 10.93 5.53
N ILE A 139 2.22 9.77 6.04
CA ILE A 139 3.64 9.39 6.14
C ILE A 139 4.27 9.20 4.76
N GLU A 140 3.52 8.62 3.83
CA GLU A 140 3.99 8.40 2.46
C GLU A 140 4.31 9.70 1.73
N GLN A 141 3.58 10.80 1.97
CA GLN A 141 3.90 12.08 1.33
C GLN A 141 5.31 12.56 1.71
N TRP A 142 5.71 12.35 2.97
CA TRP A 142 7.09 12.61 3.37
C TRP A 142 8.08 11.68 2.67
N LEU A 143 7.81 10.36 2.65
CA LEU A 143 8.68 9.39 1.97
C LEU A 143 8.87 9.70 0.48
N GLN A 144 7.78 10.08 -0.19
CA GLN A 144 7.77 10.43 -1.61
C GLN A 144 8.54 11.73 -1.88
N ASN A 145 8.35 12.75 -1.06
CA ASN A 145 8.95 14.07 -1.27
C ASN A 145 10.46 14.08 -1.01
N TYR A 146 10.94 13.28 -0.05
CA TYR A 146 12.35 13.29 0.35
C TYR A 146 13.18 12.15 -0.25
N TYR A 147 12.57 11.00 -0.49
CA TYR A 147 13.29 9.81 -0.94
C TYR A 147 12.78 9.26 -2.28
N HIS A 148 11.74 9.87 -2.85
CA HIS A 148 11.04 9.37 -4.04
C HIS A 148 10.55 7.92 -3.87
N CYS A 149 10.37 7.48 -2.63
CA CYS A 149 9.97 6.14 -2.27
C CYS A 149 8.45 6.02 -2.39
N THR A 150 8.00 5.16 -3.30
CA THR A 150 6.58 4.94 -3.58
C THR A 150 6.19 3.51 -3.23
N VAL A 151 4.99 3.35 -2.69
CA VAL A 151 4.41 2.03 -2.39
C VAL A 151 3.22 1.76 -3.30
N VAL A 152 3.20 0.64 -4.01
CA VAL A 152 2.05 0.22 -4.82
C VAL A 152 1.61 -1.17 -4.39
N CYS A 153 0.30 -1.36 -4.20
CA CYS A 153 -0.28 -2.67 -4.00
C CYS A 153 -1.39 -2.92 -5.03
N TYR A 154 -1.55 -4.19 -5.41
CA TYR A 154 -2.59 -4.62 -6.34
C TYR A 154 -3.03 -6.05 -6.06
N VAL A 155 -4.22 -6.40 -6.55
CA VAL A 155 -4.77 -7.75 -6.45
C VAL A 155 -4.06 -8.68 -7.42
N HIS A 156 -3.40 -9.68 -6.87
CA HIS A 156 -2.61 -10.68 -7.60
C HIS A 156 -3.47 -11.89 -8.01
N SER A 157 -4.33 -12.36 -7.12
CA SER A 157 -5.24 -13.47 -7.40
C SER A 157 -6.49 -13.43 -6.53
N VAL A 158 -7.56 -14.06 -7.02
CA VAL A 158 -8.79 -14.32 -6.26
C VAL A 158 -9.21 -15.77 -6.53
N GLY A 159 -9.24 -16.59 -5.48
CA GLY A 159 -9.43 -18.03 -5.60
C GLY A 159 -8.40 -18.66 -6.56
N HIS A 160 -8.89 -19.32 -7.62
CA HIS A 160 -8.06 -19.98 -8.62
C HIS A 160 -7.65 -19.06 -9.79
N ILE A 161 -8.18 -17.83 -9.86
CA ILE A 161 -7.89 -16.88 -10.93
C ILE A 161 -6.68 -16.05 -10.49
N LYS A 162 -5.56 -16.19 -11.20
CA LYS A 162 -4.30 -15.49 -10.91
C LYS A 162 -3.79 -14.71 -12.12
N LEU A 163 -2.98 -13.68 -11.85
CA LEU A 163 -2.20 -13.02 -12.87
C LEU A 163 -1.27 -14.03 -13.59
N PRO A 164 -1.04 -13.88 -14.91
CA PRO A 164 -0.07 -14.71 -15.63
C PRO A 164 1.36 -14.47 -15.15
N GLU A 165 2.22 -15.49 -15.15
CA GLU A 165 3.60 -15.41 -14.62
C GLU A 165 4.45 -14.33 -15.29
N LYS A 166 4.31 -14.14 -16.61
CA LYS A 166 5.02 -13.10 -17.35
C LYS A 166 4.63 -11.69 -16.89
N ILE A 167 3.35 -11.51 -16.54
CA ILE A 167 2.81 -10.24 -16.04
C ILE A 167 3.28 -10.00 -14.60
N ILE A 168 3.28 -11.03 -13.76
CA ILE A 168 3.78 -10.97 -12.38
C ILE A 168 5.23 -10.48 -12.39
N ARG A 169 6.11 -11.14 -13.15
CA ARG A 169 7.54 -10.75 -13.24
C ARG A 169 7.72 -9.33 -13.78
N ASN A 170 6.87 -8.90 -14.71
CA ASN A 170 6.92 -7.54 -15.24
C ASN A 170 6.55 -6.52 -14.16
N PHE A 171 5.43 -6.71 -13.46
CA PHE A 171 4.97 -5.79 -12.42
C PHE A 171 5.87 -5.76 -11.17
N GLU A 172 6.53 -6.86 -10.83
CA GLU A 172 7.50 -6.87 -9.72
C GLU A 172 8.77 -6.07 -10.05
N ARG A 173 9.17 -6.06 -11.34
CA ARG A 173 10.30 -5.25 -11.82
C ARG A 173 9.91 -3.79 -12.06
N ASN A 174 8.79 -3.57 -12.74
CA ASN A 174 8.28 -2.27 -13.15
C ASN A 174 6.81 -2.16 -12.70
N PRO A 175 6.56 -1.79 -11.44
CA PRO A 175 5.20 -1.75 -10.90
C PRO A 175 4.36 -0.68 -11.61
N PRO A 176 3.08 -0.96 -11.93
CA PRO A 176 2.18 0.07 -12.44
C PRO A 176 1.92 1.13 -11.38
N SER A 177 1.63 2.37 -11.78
CA SER A 177 1.21 3.40 -10.83
C SER A 177 -0.14 3.04 -10.17
N ARG A 178 -0.42 3.61 -8.99
CA ARG A 178 -1.71 3.41 -8.30
C ARG A 178 -2.91 3.81 -9.17
N ASP A 179 -2.75 4.86 -9.96
CA ASP A 179 -3.80 5.33 -10.86
C ASP A 179 -4.04 4.32 -11.99
N LEU A 180 -3.01 3.66 -12.49
CA LEU A 180 -3.15 2.58 -13.46
C LEU A 180 -3.75 1.31 -12.84
N VAL A 181 -3.33 0.95 -11.62
CA VAL A 181 -3.96 -0.15 -10.86
C VAL A 181 -5.46 0.09 -10.71
N ASP A 182 -5.84 1.31 -10.36
CA ASP A 182 -7.26 1.64 -10.21
C ASP A 182 -7.99 1.71 -11.56
N THR A 183 -7.35 2.25 -12.59
CA THR A 183 -7.94 2.42 -13.93
C THR A 183 -8.12 1.09 -14.65
N TYR A 184 -7.09 0.24 -14.69
CA TYR A 184 -7.14 -1.08 -15.32
C TYR A 184 -7.94 -2.10 -14.50
N GLY A 185 -8.02 -1.89 -13.18
CA GLY A 185 -8.84 -2.68 -12.28
C GLY A 185 -10.34 -2.36 -12.34
N ALA A 186 -10.74 -1.33 -13.10
CA ALA A 186 -12.13 -0.92 -13.25
C ALA A 186 -12.81 -1.68 -14.40
N VAL A 187 -13.92 -2.35 -14.09
CA VAL A 187 -14.69 -3.16 -15.03
C VAL A 187 -16.13 -2.68 -15.08
N LYS A 188 -16.64 -2.41 -16.27
CA LYS A 188 -18.06 -2.09 -16.48
C LYS A 188 -18.89 -3.36 -16.51
N TYR A 189 -19.98 -3.41 -15.76
CA TYR A 189 -20.92 -4.52 -15.75
C TYR A 189 -22.32 -4.09 -16.21
N TYR A 190 -22.79 -4.68 -17.30
CA TYR A 190 -24.09 -4.43 -17.90
C TYR A 190 -25.08 -5.50 -17.45
N GLN A 191 -25.72 -5.27 -16.31
CA GLN A 191 -26.54 -6.28 -15.63
C GLN A 191 -27.66 -6.86 -16.50
N ARG A 192 -28.35 -6.04 -17.30
CA ARG A 192 -29.42 -6.53 -18.20
C ARG A 192 -28.93 -7.49 -19.28
N ARG A 193 -27.66 -7.33 -19.70
CA ARG A 193 -27.03 -8.14 -20.74
C ARG A 193 -26.20 -9.29 -20.17
N GLY A 194 -25.88 -9.24 -18.87
CA GLY A 194 -24.95 -10.19 -18.24
C GLY A 194 -23.54 -10.12 -18.80
N THR A 195 -23.12 -8.96 -19.34
CA THR A 195 -21.81 -8.79 -19.98
C THR A 195 -20.92 -7.84 -19.19
N PHE A 196 -19.61 -8.07 -19.28
CA PHE A 196 -18.58 -7.18 -18.76
C PHE A 196 -17.88 -6.46 -19.90
N CYS A 197 -17.35 -5.28 -19.60
CA CYS A 197 -16.48 -4.53 -20.50
C CYS A 197 -15.24 -4.10 -19.71
N ASP A 198 -14.06 -4.45 -20.22
CA ASP A 198 -12.79 -4.07 -19.62
C ASP A 198 -12.40 -2.63 -19.99
N PHE A 199 -11.24 -2.21 -19.50
CA PHE A 199 -10.70 -0.89 -19.78
C PHE A 199 -10.45 -0.63 -21.28
N TYR A 200 -10.10 -1.65 -22.07
CA TYR A 200 -9.82 -1.52 -23.51
C TYR A 200 -11.09 -1.54 -24.38
N GLY A 201 -12.27 -1.71 -23.79
CA GLY A 201 -13.52 -1.84 -24.51
C GLY A 201 -13.82 -3.26 -24.99
N ASN A 202 -13.04 -4.25 -24.54
CA ASN A 202 -13.29 -5.65 -24.82
C ASN A 202 -14.52 -6.12 -24.04
N VAL A 203 -15.39 -6.89 -24.68
CA VAL A 203 -16.65 -7.37 -24.11
C VAL A 203 -16.55 -8.84 -23.78
N TYR A 204 -17.03 -9.21 -22.60
CA TYR A 204 -16.99 -10.56 -22.04
C TYR A 204 -18.39 -11.02 -21.64
N ASN A 205 -18.61 -12.33 -21.68
CA ASN A 205 -19.84 -12.94 -21.18
C ASN A 205 -19.87 -13.01 -19.64
N SER A 206 -20.96 -13.54 -19.07
CA SER A 206 -21.14 -13.73 -17.63
C SER A 206 -20.13 -14.70 -16.99
N ASP A 207 -19.44 -15.53 -17.79
CA ASP A 207 -18.36 -16.39 -17.34
C ASP A 207 -17.00 -15.71 -17.33
N GLY A 208 -16.89 -14.45 -17.80
CA GLY A 208 -15.62 -13.75 -17.98
C GLY A 208 -14.83 -14.25 -19.19
N LYS A 209 -15.48 -14.94 -20.14
CA LYS A 209 -14.88 -15.32 -21.42
C LYS A 209 -15.06 -14.19 -22.43
N LEU A 210 -14.01 -13.89 -23.18
CA LEU A 210 -14.00 -12.85 -24.20
C LEU A 210 -15.01 -13.19 -25.32
N LEU A 211 -15.90 -12.24 -25.64
CA LEU A 211 -16.85 -12.33 -26.74
C LEU A 211 -16.39 -11.52 -27.96
N ARG A 212 -15.94 -10.29 -27.73
CA ARG A 212 -15.52 -9.36 -28.78
C ARG A 212 -14.43 -8.42 -28.24
N GLY A 213 -13.31 -8.30 -28.93
CA GLY A 213 -12.25 -7.33 -28.61
C GLY A 213 -12.00 -6.34 -29.74
N VAL A 214 -11.59 -5.12 -29.40
CA VAL A 214 -11.24 -4.06 -30.37
C VAL A 214 -9.71 -3.81 -30.39
N GLY A 215 -8.97 -4.40 -29.46
CA GLY A 215 -7.51 -4.28 -29.31
C GLY A 215 -6.87 -5.55 -28.73
N VAL A 216 -5.70 -5.41 -28.07
CA VAL A 216 -4.88 -6.50 -27.50
C VAL A 216 -5.73 -7.65 -26.92
N THR A 217 -5.76 -8.75 -27.66
CA THR A 217 -6.69 -9.89 -27.49
C THR A 217 -6.11 -11.06 -26.71
N SER A 218 -4.83 -11.03 -26.35
CA SER A 218 -4.17 -12.13 -25.65
C SER A 218 -3.97 -11.78 -24.17
N GLY A 219 -4.43 -12.66 -23.28
CA GLY A 219 -4.22 -12.56 -21.82
C GLY A 219 -2.76 -12.68 -21.36
N GLU A 220 -1.79 -12.32 -22.20
CA GLU A 220 -0.34 -12.48 -22.00
C GLU A 220 0.47 -11.20 -22.15
N SER A 221 -0.17 -10.06 -22.47
CA SER A 221 0.52 -8.79 -22.68
C SER A 221 0.20 -7.80 -21.56
N ALA A 222 1.26 -7.30 -20.93
CA ALA A 222 1.15 -6.24 -19.95
C ALA A 222 0.70 -4.95 -20.66
N PRO A 223 -0.21 -4.17 -20.08
CA PRO A 223 -0.45 -2.81 -20.53
C PRO A 223 0.88 -2.06 -20.61
N THR A 224 1.22 -1.50 -21.76
CA THR A 224 2.34 -0.55 -21.89
C THR A 224 1.79 0.86 -21.69
N ASP A 225 2.35 1.60 -20.75
CA ASP A 225 2.06 3.02 -20.57
C ASP A 225 2.35 3.79 -21.88
N GLY A 226 1.43 4.68 -22.27
CA GLY A 226 1.56 5.52 -23.47
C GLY A 226 0.63 5.19 -24.64
N ALA A 227 -0.23 4.17 -24.55
CA ALA A 227 -1.11 3.79 -25.66
C ALA A 227 -2.48 4.48 -25.71
N ILE A 228 -2.71 5.65 -25.08
CA ILE A 228 -4.10 6.16 -25.01
C ILE A 228 -4.25 7.70 -25.03
N PRO A 229 -4.43 8.29 -26.22
CA PRO A 229 -5.28 9.48 -26.38
C PRO A 229 -6.76 9.08 -26.19
N ASN A 230 -7.52 9.92 -25.49
CA ASN A 230 -8.99 9.89 -25.38
C ASN A 230 -9.63 8.70 -24.59
N VAL A 231 -9.09 8.42 -23.39
CA VAL A 231 -9.66 7.48 -22.39
C VAL A 231 -11.10 7.85 -21.98
N HIS A 232 -11.40 9.16 -21.91
CA HIS A 232 -12.71 9.65 -21.49
C HIS A 232 -13.81 9.53 -22.56
N GLU A 233 -13.45 9.47 -23.85
CA GLU A 233 -14.43 9.50 -24.95
C GLU A 233 -14.88 8.11 -25.43
N ARG A 234 -14.17 7.03 -25.11
CA ARG A 234 -14.60 5.66 -25.50
C ARG A 234 -15.49 4.95 -24.47
N LEU A 235 -15.83 5.63 -23.37
CA LEU A 235 -16.68 5.10 -22.32
C LEU A 235 -18.11 5.67 -22.33
N THR A 236 -18.47 6.50 -23.32
CA THR A 236 -19.82 7.00 -23.58
C THR A 236 -20.65 5.96 -24.34
N ASP A 237 -20.87 4.80 -23.72
CA ASP A 237 -22.01 3.96 -24.09
C ASP A 237 -23.21 4.49 -23.27
N PRO A 238 -24.32 4.94 -23.89
CA PRO A 238 -25.48 5.48 -23.18
C PRO A 238 -26.25 4.44 -22.32
N GLY A 239 -25.73 3.22 -22.19
CA GLY A 239 -26.31 2.17 -21.38
C GLY A 239 -26.09 2.34 -19.87
N GLU A 240 -27.09 1.99 -19.07
CA GLU A 240 -26.98 1.91 -17.62
C GLU A 240 -26.04 0.75 -17.22
N TYR A 241 -24.83 1.07 -16.74
CA TYR A 241 -23.84 0.10 -16.26
C TYR A 241 -23.46 0.35 -14.79
N THR A 242 -22.95 -0.70 -14.13
CA THR A 242 -22.32 -0.57 -12.80
C THR A 242 -20.81 -0.68 -12.95
N LEU A 243 -20.06 0.25 -12.35
CA LEU A 243 -18.60 0.15 -12.28
C LEU A 243 -18.20 -0.80 -11.14
N LEU A 244 -17.36 -1.79 -11.45
CA LEU A 244 -16.82 -2.76 -10.52
C LEU A 244 -15.33 -2.54 -10.36
N GLN A 245 -14.85 -2.44 -9.13
CA GLN A 245 -13.44 -2.21 -8.84
C GLN A 245 -12.79 -3.46 -8.30
N THR A 246 -11.76 -3.95 -9.01
CA THR A 246 -10.98 -5.13 -8.60
C THR A 246 -9.59 -4.78 -8.08
N ARG A 247 -9.03 -3.65 -8.53
CA ARG A 247 -7.61 -3.29 -8.31
C ARG A 247 -6.63 -4.36 -8.79
N CYS A 248 -7.01 -5.12 -9.82
CA CYS A 248 -6.12 -5.99 -10.57
C CYS A 248 -5.61 -5.19 -11.79
N PRO A 249 -4.30 -4.98 -11.97
CA PRO A 249 -3.76 -4.10 -13.01
C PRO A 249 -3.72 -4.75 -14.41
N HIS A 250 -4.39 -5.90 -14.57
CA HIS A 250 -4.48 -6.62 -15.84
C HIS A 250 -5.96 -6.72 -16.25
N PRO A 251 -6.44 -5.90 -17.19
CA PRO A 251 -7.87 -5.77 -17.51
C PRO A 251 -8.59 -7.10 -17.81
N PHE A 252 -7.92 -8.01 -18.52
CA PHE A 252 -8.46 -9.34 -18.81
C PHE A 252 -8.69 -10.15 -17.51
N THR A 253 -7.69 -10.23 -16.63
CA THR A 253 -7.81 -10.94 -15.35
C THR A 253 -8.80 -10.22 -14.42
N ALA A 254 -8.87 -8.89 -14.46
CA ALA A 254 -9.84 -8.11 -13.69
C ALA A 254 -11.29 -8.52 -14.02
N VAL A 255 -11.61 -8.73 -15.29
CA VAL A 255 -12.95 -9.22 -15.69
C VAL A 255 -13.22 -10.64 -15.17
N GLN A 256 -12.24 -11.53 -15.27
CA GLN A 256 -12.38 -12.90 -14.75
C GLN A 256 -12.63 -12.89 -13.23
N ILE A 257 -11.89 -12.06 -12.49
CA ILE A 257 -12.09 -11.85 -11.05
C ILE A 257 -13.50 -11.32 -10.77
N CYS A 258 -13.96 -10.29 -11.48
CA CYS A 258 -15.31 -9.73 -11.34
C CYS A 258 -16.41 -10.79 -11.53
N SER A 259 -16.34 -11.53 -12.64
CA SER A 259 -17.25 -12.62 -12.97
C SER A 259 -17.33 -13.64 -11.84
N TYR A 260 -16.17 -14.08 -11.34
CA TYR A 260 -16.10 -15.08 -10.29
C TYR A 260 -16.64 -14.58 -8.94
N ILE A 261 -16.29 -13.35 -8.54
CA ILE A 261 -16.80 -12.74 -7.31
C ILE A 261 -18.32 -12.60 -7.34
N LEU A 262 -18.91 -12.21 -8.49
CA LEU A 262 -20.37 -12.08 -8.62
C LEU A 262 -21.09 -13.43 -8.54
N LYS A 263 -20.57 -14.47 -9.17
CA LYS A 263 -21.12 -15.83 -9.06
C LYS A 263 -21.11 -16.34 -7.61
N LEU A 264 -20.01 -16.11 -6.89
CA LEU A 264 -19.93 -16.47 -5.47
C LEU A 264 -20.90 -15.66 -4.61
N LYS A 265 -21.09 -14.39 -4.94
CA LYS A 265 -22.09 -13.53 -4.27
C LYS A 265 -23.50 -14.07 -4.45
N GLU A 266 -23.86 -14.53 -5.65
CA GLU A 266 -25.15 -15.18 -5.94
C GLU A 266 -25.30 -16.51 -5.18
N ALA A 267 -24.22 -17.28 -5.07
CA ALA A 267 -24.17 -18.50 -4.28
C ALA A 267 -24.19 -18.27 -2.75
N GLY A 268 -24.05 -17.02 -2.30
CA GLY A 268 -23.99 -16.68 -0.88
C GLY A 268 -22.69 -17.09 -0.18
N ASP A 269 -21.63 -17.37 -0.95
CA ASP A 269 -20.31 -17.80 -0.47
C ASP A 269 -19.25 -16.69 -0.60
N SER A 270 -18.02 -16.98 -0.20
CA SER A 270 -16.89 -16.04 -0.20
C SER A 270 -15.60 -16.70 -0.68
N VAL A 271 -14.62 -15.86 -1.04
CA VAL A 271 -13.31 -16.34 -1.48
C VAL A 271 -12.19 -15.43 -1.01
N GLY A 272 -11.01 -16.03 -0.80
CA GLY A 272 -9.76 -15.35 -0.48
C GLY A 272 -8.94 -15.06 -1.73
N GLY A 273 -7.66 -14.75 -1.54
CA GLY A 273 -6.76 -14.42 -2.64
C GLY A 273 -5.43 -13.88 -2.16
N ILE A 274 -4.65 -13.35 -3.10
CA ILE A 274 -3.33 -12.78 -2.85
C ILE A 274 -3.32 -11.34 -3.33
N ALA A 275 -2.65 -10.47 -2.57
CA ALA A 275 -2.30 -9.12 -2.98
C ALA A 275 -0.76 -8.98 -3.02
N THR A 276 -0.22 -8.42 -4.09
CA THR A 276 1.21 -8.10 -4.23
C THR A 276 1.42 -6.64 -3.86
N CYS A 277 2.45 -6.36 -3.08
CA CYS A 277 2.92 -5.02 -2.78
C CYS A 277 4.36 -4.88 -3.28
N VAL A 278 4.63 -3.76 -3.94
CA VAL A 278 5.95 -3.39 -4.44
C VAL A 278 6.29 -2.01 -3.88
N VAL A 279 7.46 -1.89 -3.27
CA VAL A 279 8.05 -0.61 -2.85
C VAL A 279 9.25 -0.37 -3.74
N TYR A 280 9.26 0.72 -4.48
CA TYR A 280 10.40 1.10 -5.31
C TYR A 280 11.03 2.39 -4.80
N ASN A 281 12.31 2.59 -5.13
CA ASN A 281 13.15 3.69 -4.63
C ASN A 281 13.25 3.73 -3.11
N VAL A 282 13.21 2.57 -2.44
CA VAL A 282 13.53 2.51 -1.01
C VAL A 282 15.01 2.86 -0.81
N PRO A 283 15.38 3.68 0.19
CA PRO A 283 16.78 3.90 0.50
C PRO A 283 17.52 2.58 0.81
N VAL A 284 18.81 2.53 0.52
CA VAL A 284 19.66 1.36 0.80
C VAL A 284 20.03 1.36 2.27
N GLY A 285 20.17 0.18 2.87
CA GLY A 285 20.64 0.08 4.26
C GLY A 285 19.58 0.37 5.33
N ILE A 286 18.29 0.26 4.99
CA ILE A 286 17.18 0.44 5.93
C ILE A 286 16.79 -0.89 6.56
N GLY A 287 16.71 -0.93 7.90
CA GLY A 287 16.36 -2.11 8.68
C GLY A 287 17.51 -2.58 9.59
N GLU A 288 17.26 -3.64 10.37
CA GLU A 288 18.24 -4.21 11.30
C GLU A 288 18.48 -5.70 11.03
N PRO A 289 19.66 -6.25 11.37
CA PRO A 289 20.00 -7.62 11.02
C PRO A 289 19.42 -8.72 11.93
N ILE A 290 18.83 -8.38 13.08
CA ILE A 290 18.46 -9.37 14.12
C ILE A 290 16.99 -9.27 14.52
N PHE A 291 16.63 -8.32 15.39
CA PHE A 291 15.29 -8.27 16.00
C PHE A 291 14.32 -7.37 15.23
N GLU A 292 14.81 -6.31 14.59
CA GLU A 292 14.00 -5.32 13.89
C GLU A 292 14.25 -5.38 12.39
N LYS A 293 14.32 -6.62 11.87
CA LYS A 293 14.42 -6.89 10.43
C LYS A 293 13.26 -6.24 9.69
N MET A 294 13.56 -5.70 8.51
CA MET A 294 12.55 -5.10 7.63
C MET A 294 11.40 -6.09 7.34
N GLU A 295 11.69 -7.36 7.04
CA GLU A 295 10.67 -8.39 6.82
C GLU A 295 9.85 -8.69 8.08
N ALA A 296 10.48 -8.66 9.26
CA ALA A 296 9.81 -8.94 10.53
C ALA A 296 8.79 -7.84 10.87
N GLU A 297 9.16 -6.58 10.66
CA GLU A 297 8.30 -5.43 10.96
C GLU A 297 7.20 -5.26 9.91
N LEU A 298 7.49 -5.49 8.62
CA LEU A 298 6.45 -5.63 7.59
C LEU A 298 5.51 -6.78 7.92
N GLY A 299 6.04 -7.95 8.27
CA GLY A 299 5.24 -9.12 8.65
C GLY A 299 4.32 -8.82 9.82
N LYS A 300 4.83 -8.16 10.87
CA LYS A 300 4.06 -7.77 12.05
C LYS A 300 2.88 -6.86 11.72
N ILE A 301 3.07 -5.78 10.94
CA ILE A 301 1.95 -4.88 10.63
C ILE A 301 1.00 -5.51 9.61
N ILE A 302 1.50 -6.23 8.61
CA ILE A 302 0.67 -6.83 7.54
C ILE A 302 -0.15 -8.00 8.08
N LEU A 303 0.43 -8.88 8.90
CA LEU A 303 -0.32 -9.96 9.56
C LEU A 303 -1.34 -9.43 10.58
N SER A 304 -1.20 -8.18 11.04
CA SER A 304 -2.18 -7.53 11.91
C SER A 304 -3.41 -7.00 11.14
N ILE A 305 -3.38 -6.99 9.81
CA ILE A 305 -4.54 -6.63 8.99
C ILE A 305 -5.57 -7.77 9.09
N PRO A 306 -6.86 -7.47 9.37
CA PRO A 306 -7.89 -8.49 9.45
C PRO A 306 -7.93 -9.39 8.20
N ALA A 307 -8.03 -10.70 8.42
CA ALA A 307 -8.07 -11.75 7.41
C ALA A 307 -6.77 -12.05 6.64
N VAL A 308 -5.67 -11.32 6.87
CA VAL A 308 -4.35 -11.76 6.39
C VAL A 308 -3.89 -12.97 7.19
N LYS A 309 -3.39 -14.00 6.50
CA LYS A 309 -2.98 -15.29 7.07
C LYS A 309 -1.54 -15.67 6.76
N GLY A 310 -0.90 -14.99 5.81
CA GLY A 310 0.49 -15.23 5.44
C GLY A 310 1.07 -14.02 4.72
N ILE A 311 2.39 -13.94 4.75
CA ILE A 311 3.19 -12.98 4.00
C ILE A 311 4.43 -13.72 3.47
N GLU A 312 4.86 -13.40 2.27
CA GLU A 312 6.08 -13.90 1.67
C GLU A 312 6.81 -12.77 0.92
N PHE A 313 8.13 -12.86 0.80
CA PHE A 313 8.99 -11.83 0.21
C PHE A 313 9.77 -12.40 -0.97
N GLY A 314 9.97 -11.62 -2.04
CA GLY A 314 10.73 -12.05 -3.21
C GLY A 314 10.18 -13.35 -3.82
N SER A 315 11.04 -14.33 -4.06
CA SER A 315 10.63 -15.67 -4.52
C SER A 315 9.71 -16.41 -3.53
N GLY A 316 9.57 -15.91 -2.30
CA GLY A 316 8.61 -16.39 -1.33
C GLY A 316 8.79 -17.87 -1.01
N PHE A 317 7.66 -18.60 -0.91
CA PHE A 317 7.72 -20.04 -0.70
C PHE A 317 8.28 -20.81 -1.90
N ASP A 318 8.23 -20.25 -3.12
CA ASP A 318 8.79 -20.91 -4.31
C ASP A 318 10.32 -21.01 -4.25
N GLY A 319 10.97 -20.11 -3.50
CA GLY A 319 12.41 -20.16 -3.23
C GLY A 319 12.86 -21.46 -2.56
N THR A 320 11.96 -22.15 -1.84
CA THR A 320 12.27 -23.44 -1.18
C THR A 320 12.52 -24.59 -2.16
N TYR A 321 12.11 -24.44 -3.42
CA TYR A 321 12.35 -25.42 -4.48
C TYR A 321 13.58 -25.09 -5.34
N MET A 322 14.26 -23.98 -5.07
CA MET A 322 15.40 -23.51 -5.86
C MET A 322 16.73 -23.96 -5.25
N LEU A 323 17.71 -24.23 -6.12
CA LEU A 323 19.11 -24.40 -5.71
C LEU A 323 19.73 -23.02 -5.43
N GLY A 324 20.70 -22.96 -4.51
CA GLY A 324 21.41 -21.70 -4.20
C GLY A 324 22.04 -21.03 -5.43
N SER A 325 22.54 -21.81 -6.40
CA SER A 325 23.08 -21.28 -7.65
C SER A 325 22.06 -20.54 -8.53
N GLY A 326 20.76 -20.85 -8.39
CA GLY A 326 19.68 -20.17 -9.10
C GLY A 326 18.92 -19.14 -8.25
N HIS A 327 19.01 -19.24 -6.92
CA HIS A 327 18.35 -18.34 -5.99
C HIS A 327 19.22 -17.10 -5.66
N ASN A 328 20.53 -17.26 -5.55
CA ASN A 328 21.41 -16.17 -5.13
C ASN A 328 21.39 -15.02 -6.14
N ASP A 329 20.99 -13.84 -5.68
CA ASP A 329 21.00 -12.63 -6.50
C ASP A 329 22.43 -12.09 -6.64
N LEU A 330 22.95 -12.06 -7.86
CA LEU A 330 24.32 -11.58 -8.12
C LEU A 330 24.37 -10.04 -8.09
N PHE A 331 25.46 -9.49 -7.57
CA PHE A 331 25.67 -8.03 -7.52
C PHE A 331 26.30 -7.50 -8.80
N SER A 332 25.87 -6.31 -9.22
CA SER A 332 26.50 -5.48 -10.25
C SER A 332 26.66 -4.05 -9.75
N THR A 333 27.58 -3.30 -10.34
CA THR A 333 27.68 -1.86 -10.11
C THR A 333 26.49 -1.16 -10.74
N LEU A 334 25.93 -0.16 -10.05
CA LEU A 334 24.94 0.74 -10.64
C LEU A 334 25.67 1.71 -11.57
N ASP A 335 25.38 1.67 -12.87
CA ASP A 335 25.97 2.62 -13.83
C ASP A 335 25.24 3.97 -13.74
N ALA A 336 25.96 5.07 -14.00
CA ALA A 336 25.42 6.44 -13.90
C ALA A 336 24.21 6.72 -14.83
N SER A 337 24.01 5.93 -15.89
CA SER A 337 22.81 5.98 -16.74
C SER A 337 21.58 5.33 -16.07
N GLU A 338 21.78 4.32 -15.23
CA GLU A 338 20.73 3.65 -14.47
C GLU A 338 20.33 4.47 -13.24
N GLU A 339 21.27 5.17 -12.60
CA GLU A 339 21.01 6.13 -11.51
C GLU A 339 19.94 7.18 -11.88
N ARG A 340 20.00 7.76 -13.08
CA ARG A 340 18.99 8.73 -13.57
C ARG A 340 17.61 8.11 -13.79
N SER A 341 17.55 6.81 -14.06
CA SER A 341 16.30 6.08 -14.26
C SER A 341 15.61 5.79 -12.93
N TYR A 342 16.38 5.51 -11.86
CA TYR A 342 15.87 5.37 -10.49
C TYR A 342 15.40 6.71 -9.89
N GLN A 343 16.06 7.83 -10.23
CA GLN A 343 15.59 9.17 -9.84
C GLN A 343 14.24 9.55 -10.46
N ARG A 344 13.93 9.04 -11.67
CA ARG A 344 12.64 9.25 -12.34
C ARG A 344 11.69 8.08 -12.07
N GLY A 345 11.13 8.04 -10.86
CA GLY A 345 9.88 7.30 -10.67
C GLY A 345 8.85 7.81 -11.68
N TRP A 346 8.23 6.92 -12.45
CA TRP A 346 7.28 7.28 -13.49
C TRP A 346 6.09 8.06 -12.90
N THR A 347 6.07 9.37 -13.10
CA THR A 347 4.94 10.24 -12.76
C THR A 347 4.13 10.56 -14.00
N LEU A 348 2.80 10.58 -13.86
CA LEU A 348 1.82 10.87 -14.92
C LEU A 348 1.94 12.29 -15.54
N THR A 349 2.93 13.08 -15.16
CA THR A 349 3.10 14.50 -15.54
C THR A 349 3.98 14.75 -16.75
N ASP A 350 4.55 13.73 -17.39
CA ASP A 350 5.37 13.89 -18.61
C ASP A 350 4.55 14.21 -19.89
N THR A 351 3.26 14.53 -19.75
CA THR A 351 2.40 15.02 -20.84
C THR A 351 1.65 16.28 -20.44
N LEU A 352 2.38 17.38 -20.22
CA LEU A 352 1.83 18.74 -20.34
C LEU A 352 2.70 19.58 -21.28
N ASP A 353 2.25 19.59 -22.54
CA ASP A 353 2.30 20.66 -23.54
C ASP A 353 3.66 21.28 -23.93
N SER A 354 4.27 20.72 -24.97
CA SER A 354 5.38 21.30 -25.74
C SER A 354 4.94 22.42 -26.71
N LYS A 355 3.96 23.25 -26.31
CA LYS A 355 3.49 24.38 -27.10
C LYS A 355 3.32 25.64 -26.26
N ARG A 356 4.46 26.24 -25.90
CA ARG A 356 4.68 27.69 -25.89
C ARG A 356 6.18 27.90 -25.84
N GLY A 357 6.76 28.11 -27.02
CA GLY A 357 8.11 28.62 -27.12
C GLY A 357 8.12 30.04 -26.55
N GLU A 358 9.01 30.29 -25.60
CA GLU A 358 9.86 31.46 -25.58
C GLU A 358 10.95 31.26 -24.53
N MET A 359 12.19 31.34 -25.00
CA MET A 359 13.41 31.22 -24.24
C MET A 359 13.88 32.65 -23.98
N THR A 360 13.77 33.14 -22.74
CA THR A 360 14.40 34.40 -22.34
C THR A 360 15.33 34.15 -21.17
N GLN A 361 16.63 34.24 -21.46
CA GLN A 361 17.67 34.42 -20.47
C GLN A 361 17.51 35.79 -19.81
N LEU A 362 17.42 35.81 -18.49
CA LEU A 362 17.77 36.92 -17.59
C LEU A 362 18.29 36.22 -16.34
N GLY A 363 19.53 36.36 -15.91
CA GLY A 363 20.33 37.57 -15.83
C GLY A 363 20.83 37.61 -14.39
N SER A 364 22.08 37.23 -14.20
CA SER A 364 22.84 37.27 -12.96
C SER A 364 22.72 38.62 -12.24
N HIS A 365 22.40 38.62 -10.95
CA HIS A 365 22.94 39.63 -10.03
C HIS A 365 23.15 39.06 -8.63
N ALA A 366 24.44 39.01 -8.28
CA ALA A 366 24.95 38.82 -6.94
C ALA A 366 24.81 40.11 -6.12
N GLY A 367 24.41 39.95 -4.86
CA GLY A 367 24.65 40.86 -3.74
C GLY A 367 24.47 40.00 -2.50
N GLY A 368 25.49 39.70 -1.69
CA GLY A 368 26.50 40.61 -1.16
C GLY A 368 26.03 41.08 0.21
N GLY A 369 26.14 40.20 1.22
CA GLY A 369 25.71 40.47 2.60
C GLY A 369 26.41 39.55 3.58
N THR A 370 27.65 39.91 3.92
CA THR A 370 28.50 39.32 4.97
C THR A 370 28.04 39.73 6.37
N PHE A 371 27.94 38.81 7.34
CA PHE A 371 28.06 39.00 8.81
C PHE A 371 27.81 37.59 9.43
N PHE A 372 28.78 36.87 10.02
CA PHE A 372 29.46 37.13 11.28
C PHE A 372 30.86 36.51 11.32
N GLU A 373 31.73 37.18 12.09
CA GLU A 373 33.15 36.93 12.29
C GLU A 373 33.48 35.65 13.06
N LYS A 374 34.71 35.20 12.80
CA LYS A 374 35.45 34.15 13.50
C LYS A 374 35.70 34.55 14.95
N ASP A 375 35.56 33.59 15.87
CA ASP A 375 36.30 33.60 17.13
C ASP A 375 37.08 32.28 17.27
N ASP A 376 38.40 32.44 17.30
CA ASP A 376 39.40 31.42 17.56
C ASP A 376 39.42 31.05 19.05
N TYR A 377 39.34 29.75 19.37
CA TYR A 377 39.79 29.26 20.67
C TYR A 377 40.67 28.03 20.51
N HIS A 378 41.96 28.25 20.75
CA HIS A 378 42.97 27.24 20.99
C HIS A 378 42.59 26.34 22.18
N ARG A 379 42.50 25.03 21.95
CA ARG A 379 42.75 24.01 22.98
C ARG A 379 43.64 22.92 22.40
N SER A 380 44.83 22.82 22.99
CA SER A 380 45.80 21.74 22.83
C SER A 380 45.31 20.46 23.50
N ASP A 381 45.32 19.34 22.79
CA ASP A 381 45.20 17.98 23.36
C ASP A 381 46.26 17.07 22.70
N PRO A 382 46.82 16.07 23.42
CA PRO A 382 48.13 15.51 23.15
C PRO A 382 48.13 14.44 22.06
N ARG A 383 49.31 14.35 21.43
CA ARG A 383 49.75 13.38 20.43
C ARG A 383 49.29 11.94 20.72
N ILE A 384 48.43 11.42 19.84
CA ILE A 384 48.20 9.99 19.65
C ILE A 384 49.00 9.58 18.41
N ASP A 385 49.73 8.48 18.58
CA ASP A 385 50.68 7.84 17.67
C ASP A 385 50.26 7.86 16.19
N GLU A 386 51.12 8.44 15.34
CA GLU A 386 51.01 8.42 13.88
C GLU A 386 51.44 7.04 13.34
N SER A 387 50.48 6.13 13.25
CA SER A 387 50.51 5.05 12.25
C SER A 387 49.11 4.87 11.65
N THR A 388 48.57 5.95 11.11
CA THR A 388 47.39 5.90 10.24
C THR A 388 47.85 5.62 8.83
N ASP A 389 47.58 4.40 8.37
CA ASP A 389 47.47 4.07 6.95
C ASP A 389 46.63 5.17 6.28
N GLU A 390 47.22 5.86 5.30
CA GLU A 390 46.56 6.90 4.52
C GLU A 390 45.46 6.27 3.65
N THR A 391 44.32 5.94 4.25
CA THR A 391 43.10 5.71 3.48
C THR A 391 42.46 7.05 3.20
N SER A 392 42.65 7.52 1.98
CA SER A 392 41.92 8.62 1.33
C SER A 392 40.45 8.70 1.77
N PRO A 393 39.83 9.89 1.84
CA PRO A 393 38.38 9.98 2.05
C PRO A 393 37.66 9.20 0.94
N PRO A 394 36.59 8.42 1.21
CA PRO A 394 35.98 7.55 0.21
C PRO A 394 35.17 8.40 -0.78
N GLY A 395 35.85 8.90 -1.80
CA GLY A 395 35.30 9.72 -2.88
C GLY A 395 34.83 8.93 -4.11
N ASP A 396 34.82 7.60 -4.08
CA ASP A 396 34.57 6.73 -5.25
C ASP A 396 33.86 5.40 -4.88
N GLU A 397 33.04 5.37 -3.83
CA GLU A 397 32.31 4.14 -3.48
C GLU A 397 31.11 3.94 -4.42
N LYS A 398 31.24 3.00 -5.37
CA LYS A 398 30.18 2.65 -6.31
C LYS A 398 29.08 1.84 -5.61
N LEU A 399 27.84 2.30 -5.72
CA LEU A 399 26.69 1.57 -5.18
C LEU A 399 26.51 0.24 -5.93
N LEU A 400 26.38 -0.86 -5.18
CA LEU A 400 26.08 -2.18 -5.73
C LEU A 400 24.59 -2.47 -5.66
N ILE A 401 24.06 -3.09 -6.71
CA ILE A 401 22.67 -3.51 -6.83
C ILE A 401 22.59 -4.96 -7.29
N THR A 402 21.53 -5.67 -6.92
CA THR A 402 21.34 -7.07 -7.33
C THR A 402 20.70 -7.17 -8.71
N THR A 403 21.32 -7.95 -9.60
CA THR A 403 20.90 -8.20 -11.00
C THR A 403 19.57 -8.94 -11.12
N SER A 404 19.20 -9.72 -10.11
CA SER A 404 17.90 -10.34 -9.91
C SER A 404 17.33 -9.93 -8.54
N ASN A 405 16.09 -10.35 -8.24
CA ASN A 405 15.41 -9.94 -7.02
C ASN A 405 14.66 -11.08 -6.32
N ASN A 406 15.27 -12.27 -6.25
CA ASN A 406 14.72 -13.41 -5.52
C ASN A 406 14.61 -13.11 -4.01
N CYS A 407 15.51 -12.30 -3.45
CA CYS A 407 15.43 -11.82 -2.07
C CYS A 407 14.28 -10.82 -1.83
N GLY A 408 13.69 -10.26 -2.88
CA GLY A 408 12.59 -9.30 -2.76
C GLY A 408 13.02 -7.98 -2.13
N GLY A 409 14.22 -7.49 -2.46
CA GLY A 409 14.75 -6.18 -2.08
C GLY A 409 15.31 -6.10 -0.66
N ILE A 410 15.34 -7.22 0.08
CA ILE A 410 15.80 -7.27 1.47
C ILE A 410 16.76 -8.44 1.63
N LEU A 411 17.95 -8.16 2.17
CA LEU A 411 18.93 -9.17 2.54
C LEU A 411 19.30 -9.01 4.01
N ALA A 412 19.25 -10.13 4.74
CA ALA A 412 19.54 -10.19 6.16
C ALA A 412 18.74 -9.18 7.01
N GLY A 413 17.56 -8.73 6.61
CA GLY A 413 16.81 -7.70 7.34
C GLY A 413 16.96 -6.27 6.84
N ILE A 414 17.79 -6.04 5.83
CA ILE A 414 18.24 -4.72 5.38
C ILE A 414 17.95 -4.53 3.89
N THR A 415 17.47 -3.35 3.50
CA THR A 415 17.15 -3.04 2.10
C THR A 415 18.38 -2.98 1.21
N THR A 416 18.29 -3.61 0.04
CA THR A 416 19.39 -3.67 -0.95
C THR A 416 19.37 -2.52 -1.95
N GLY A 417 18.26 -1.78 -2.04
CA GLY A 417 18.00 -0.78 -3.09
C GLY A 417 17.16 -1.31 -4.24
N ASN A 418 17.05 -2.65 -4.40
CA ASN A 418 16.04 -3.24 -5.27
C ASN A 418 14.64 -3.01 -4.71
N ASN A 419 13.63 -3.17 -5.58
CA ASN A 419 12.24 -3.11 -5.17
C ASN A 419 11.98 -4.10 -4.02
N ILE A 420 11.37 -3.63 -2.94
CA ILE A 420 10.83 -4.55 -1.93
C ILE A 420 9.58 -5.18 -2.55
N VAL A 421 9.55 -6.50 -2.66
CA VAL A 421 8.42 -7.24 -3.22
C VAL A 421 7.91 -8.21 -2.17
N PHE A 422 6.64 -8.09 -1.81
CA PHE A 422 6.00 -9.06 -0.93
C PHE A 422 4.55 -9.36 -1.34
N ARG A 423 4.09 -10.55 -0.99
CA ARG A 423 2.73 -11.03 -1.26
C ARG A 423 2.03 -11.35 0.05
N SER A 424 0.81 -10.87 0.19
CA SER A 424 -0.04 -11.11 1.35
C SER A 424 -1.11 -12.14 0.98
N ALA A 425 -1.27 -13.18 1.80
CA ALA A 425 -2.31 -14.20 1.64
C ALA A 425 -3.54 -13.87 2.50
N ILE A 426 -4.71 -13.76 1.87
CA ILE A 426 -5.95 -13.33 2.50
C ILE A 426 -6.93 -14.50 2.50
N LYS A 427 -7.49 -14.84 3.67
CA LYS A 427 -8.54 -15.86 3.76
C LYS A 427 -9.90 -15.38 3.23
N PRO A 428 -10.81 -16.31 2.89
CA PRO A 428 -12.21 -15.97 2.61
C PRO A 428 -12.89 -15.23 3.76
N VAL A 429 -13.88 -14.40 3.41
CA VAL A 429 -14.68 -13.64 4.37
C VAL A 429 -15.55 -14.58 5.17
N SER A 430 -15.48 -14.51 6.49
CA SER A 430 -16.12 -15.53 7.32
C SER A 430 -17.64 -15.34 7.49
N SER A 431 -18.17 -14.18 7.10
CA SER A 431 -19.62 -13.87 7.13
C SER A 431 -20.28 -14.27 5.81
N ILE A 432 -20.78 -15.50 5.72
CA ILE A 432 -21.44 -16.05 4.53
C ILE A 432 -22.95 -16.28 4.75
N GLN A 433 -23.71 -16.36 3.66
CA GLN A 433 -25.17 -16.58 3.68
C GLN A 433 -25.53 -18.08 3.64
N ILE A 434 -24.55 -18.96 3.62
CA ILE A 434 -24.74 -20.41 3.73
C ILE A 434 -24.96 -20.77 5.21
N GLU A 435 -26.05 -21.48 5.51
CA GLU A 435 -26.33 -21.95 6.86
C GLU A 435 -25.30 -22.99 7.30
N LYS A 436 -24.74 -22.81 8.51
CA LYS A 436 -23.77 -23.72 9.12
C LYS A 436 -24.18 -24.07 10.54
N GLU A 437 -23.87 -25.31 10.94
CA GLU A 437 -23.97 -25.72 12.34
C GLU A 437 -22.78 -25.17 13.14
N THR A 438 -23.06 -24.65 14.32
CA THR A 438 -22.07 -24.11 15.25
C THR A 438 -22.59 -24.18 16.68
N CYS A 439 -21.91 -23.56 17.64
CA CYS A 439 -22.34 -23.49 19.03
C CYS A 439 -22.49 -22.05 19.50
N ASN A 440 -23.45 -21.80 20.38
CA ASN A 440 -23.54 -20.53 21.10
C ASN A 440 -22.44 -20.42 22.18
N PHE A 441 -22.34 -19.28 22.86
CA PHE A 441 -21.36 -19.10 23.94
C PHE A 441 -21.54 -20.06 25.14
N SER A 442 -22.71 -20.68 25.29
CA SER A 442 -23.01 -21.70 26.30
C SER A 442 -22.66 -23.13 25.86
N GLY A 443 -22.13 -23.32 24.64
CA GLY A 443 -21.76 -24.62 24.10
C GLY A 443 -22.93 -25.42 23.51
N GLN A 444 -24.14 -24.84 23.45
CA GLN A 444 -25.30 -25.51 22.86
C GLN A 444 -25.23 -25.40 21.33
N LYS A 445 -25.48 -26.51 20.64
CA LYS A 445 -25.53 -26.55 19.17
C LYS A 445 -26.65 -25.64 18.65
N CYS A 446 -26.35 -24.89 17.61
CA CYS A 446 -27.28 -23.99 16.94
C CYS A 446 -26.91 -23.84 15.46
N LYS A 447 -27.77 -23.20 14.70
CA LYS A 447 -27.52 -22.88 13.29
C LYS A 447 -27.27 -21.39 13.13
N LEU A 448 -26.29 -21.05 12.33
CA LEU A 448 -25.94 -19.67 12.00
C LEU A 448 -26.07 -19.46 10.49
N LYS A 449 -26.84 -18.44 10.12
CA LYS A 449 -26.93 -17.92 8.76
C LYS A 449 -26.85 -16.40 8.83
N VAL A 450 -25.76 -15.81 8.35
CA VAL A 450 -25.60 -14.36 8.44
C VAL A 450 -26.55 -13.71 7.44
N LYS A 451 -27.39 -12.78 7.93
CA LYS A 451 -28.29 -11.97 7.10
C LYS A 451 -27.59 -10.69 6.63
N GLY A 452 -28.02 -10.18 5.47
CA GLY A 452 -27.51 -8.94 4.88
C GLY A 452 -26.40 -9.13 3.85
N MET A 453 -26.05 -8.04 3.16
CA MET A 453 -25.01 -8.02 2.13
C MET A 453 -23.63 -7.78 2.79
N HIS A 454 -22.80 -8.82 2.80
CA HIS A 454 -21.41 -8.77 3.24
C HIS A 454 -20.47 -8.77 2.02
N ASP A 455 -19.21 -8.38 2.23
CA ASP A 455 -18.17 -8.57 1.22
C ASP A 455 -18.03 -10.08 0.93
N CYS A 456 -18.19 -10.51 -0.33
CA CYS A 456 -17.85 -11.89 -0.73
C CYS A 456 -16.35 -12.06 -0.98
N CYS A 457 -15.65 -10.96 -1.29
CA CYS A 457 -14.20 -10.91 -1.41
C CYS A 457 -13.71 -9.53 -0.96
N ILE A 458 -12.77 -9.47 -0.01
CA ILE A 458 -12.23 -8.20 0.52
C ILE A 458 -11.01 -7.70 -0.26
N LEU A 459 -10.44 -8.52 -1.14
CA LEU A 459 -9.19 -8.22 -1.89
C LEU A 459 -9.25 -6.87 -2.60
N PRO A 460 -10.34 -6.48 -3.28
CA PRO A 460 -10.37 -5.17 -3.94
C PRO A 460 -10.20 -3.98 -2.99
N ARG A 461 -10.43 -4.13 -1.68
CA ARG A 461 -10.34 -3.04 -0.70
C ARG A 461 -9.01 -3.02 0.06
N LEU A 462 -8.21 -4.08 -0.05
CA LEU A 462 -6.97 -4.25 0.71
C LEU A 462 -5.76 -3.46 0.18
N PRO A 463 -5.59 -3.21 -1.14
CA PRO A 463 -4.44 -2.47 -1.63
C PRO A 463 -4.12 -1.16 -0.89
N PRO A 464 -5.06 -0.21 -0.70
CA PRO A 464 -4.76 1.02 0.05
C PRO A 464 -4.40 0.77 1.53
N ILE A 465 -4.88 -0.33 2.12
CA ILE A 465 -4.58 -0.70 3.52
C ILE A 465 -3.15 -1.24 3.62
N ILE A 466 -2.77 -2.13 2.70
CA ILE A 466 -1.42 -2.70 2.63
C ILE A 466 -0.40 -1.59 2.33
N GLU A 467 -0.67 -0.76 1.33
CA GLU A 467 0.16 0.41 0.99
C GLU A 467 0.42 1.32 2.20
N ALA A 468 -0.65 1.66 2.93
CA ALA A 468 -0.55 2.51 4.10
C ALA A 468 0.22 1.84 5.25
N CYS A 469 -0.02 0.56 5.51
CA CYS A 469 0.72 -0.19 6.53
C CYS A 469 2.22 -0.26 6.19
N THR A 470 2.57 -0.55 4.94
CA THR A 470 3.95 -0.54 4.45
C THR A 470 4.61 0.82 4.63
N SER A 471 3.90 1.91 4.30
CA SER A 471 4.40 3.28 4.47
C SER A 471 4.69 3.63 5.93
N ILE A 472 3.86 3.14 6.87
CA ILE A 472 4.11 3.31 8.31
C ILE A 472 5.42 2.62 8.72
N VAL A 473 5.66 1.39 8.26
CA VAL A 473 6.90 0.66 8.61
C VAL A 473 8.12 1.34 8.01
N ILE A 474 8.08 1.65 6.71
CA ILE A 474 9.22 2.30 6.02
C ILE A 474 9.50 3.65 6.69
N GLY A 475 8.46 4.43 6.98
CA GLY A 475 8.63 5.72 7.63
C GLY A 475 9.33 5.62 8.99
N ASP A 476 8.91 4.68 9.82
CA ASP A 476 9.55 4.45 11.12
C ASP A 476 11.01 3.95 10.96
N MET A 477 11.25 3.01 10.03
CA MET A 477 12.60 2.47 9.78
C MET A 477 13.56 3.53 9.24
N VAL A 478 13.10 4.37 8.32
CA VAL A 478 13.87 5.49 7.80
C VAL A 478 14.19 6.47 8.93
N LEU A 479 13.23 6.83 9.79
CA LEU A 479 13.50 7.73 10.92
C LEU A 479 14.52 7.15 11.90
N ARG A 480 14.48 5.85 12.18
CA ARG A 480 15.49 5.18 13.01
C ARG A 480 16.88 5.29 12.40
N GLN A 481 16.99 5.10 11.08
CA GLN A 481 18.27 5.21 10.40
C GLN A 481 18.77 6.67 10.32
N VAL A 482 17.87 7.63 10.07
CA VAL A 482 18.17 9.06 10.16
C VAL A 482 18.69 9.42 11.56
N ALA A 483 18.10 8.87 12.62
CA ALA A 483 18.56 9.15 13.99
C ALA A 483 19.97 8.63 14.27
N LYS A 484 20.42 7.56 13.59
CA LYS A 484 21.76 7.00 13.74
C LYS A 484 22.82 7.72 12.91
N TYR A 485 22.50 8.04 11.64
CA TYR A 485 23.50 8.48 10.67
C TYR A 485 23.29 9.93 10.18
N GLY A 486 22.15 10.54 10.47
CA GLY A 486 21.72 11.81 9.87
C GLY A 486 21.17 11.61 8.46
N HIS A 487 20.24 12.47 8.06
CA HIS A 487 19.54 12.37 6.78
C HIS A 487 20.49 12.42 5.57
N SER A 488 21.50 13.29 5.61
CA SER A 488 22.47 13.50 4.52
C SER A 488 23.42 12.33 4.26
N LYS A 489 23.45 11.33 5.15
CA LYS A 489 24.34 10.16 5.05
C LYS A 489 23.61 8.88 4.66
N LEU A 490 22.31 8.94 4.38
CA LEU A 490 21.57 7.77 3.92
C LEU A 490 21.85 7.51 2.43
N PRO A 491 22.47 6.37 2.07
CA PRO A 491 22.62 6.01 0.67
C PRO A 491 21.23 5.76 0.09
N SER A 492 20.85 6.54 -0.91
CA SER A 492 19.56 6.35 -1.59
C SER A 492 19.76 6.38 -3.08
N VAL A 493 19.18 5.39 -3.76
CA VAL A 493 19.25 5.25 -5.22
C VAL A 493 18.55 6.45 -5.91
N GLY A 494 17.61 7.11 -5.20
CA GLY A 494 16.90 8.31 -5.66
C GLY A 494 17.52 9.66 -5.28
N CYS A 495 18.53 9.74 -4.39
CA CYS A 495 19.16 11.01 -3.98
C CYS A 495 20.67 11.08 -4.29
N LEU A 496 21.15 10.32 -5.28
CA LEU A 496 22.47 10.54 -5.88
C LEU A 496 22.46 11.77 -6.82
N SER A 497 21.97 12.93 -6.35
CA SER A 497 22.43 14.23 -6.85
C SER A 497 22.03 15.37 -5.89
N ARG A 498 22.97 15.79 -5.05
CA ARG A 498 23.65 17.09 -5.15
C ARG A 498 24.51 17.29 -3.91
N SER A 499 25.80 17.46 -4.17
CA SER A 499 26.67 18.41 -3.49
C SER A 499 25.85 19.54 -2.84
N THR A 500 25.60 19.45 -1.53
CA THR A 500 25.29 20.61 -0.69
C THR A 500 26.58 21.39 -0.51
N LYS A 501 26.92 22.17 -1.53
CA LYS A 501 27.55 23.48 -1.35
C LYS A 501 26.46 24.49 -1.65
N GLU A 502 25.71 24.86 -0.63
CA GLU A 502 25.12 26.19 -0.40
C GLU A 502 24.46 26.21 0.99
#